data_AF-A0A970PDR0-F1
#
_entry.id   AF-A0A970PDR0-F1
#
_cell.length_a   1.000
_cell.length_b   1.000
_cell.length_c   1.000
_cell.angle_alpha   90.00
_cell.angle_beta   90.00
_cell.angle_gamma   90.00
#
_symmetry.space_group_name_H-M   'P 1'
#
loop_
_entity.id
_entity.type
_entity.pdbx_description
1 polymer ?
#
loop_
_entity_poly.entity_id
_entity_poly.type
_entity_poly.pdbx_seq_one_letter_code
_entity_poly.pdbx_strand_id
1 'polypeptide(L)'
;MRRDDAGALEEMERGHQLSELVRRTRRALSMNRPDQAQKLAAEVVELAPDTTTAEELLGDVAMAQGRFVEARRHFERALEIEPINADAERKLGEAVLRIGGSVRLKERMEEAVENPEEYSRFRRTPLVAAAYSVVPGFGQLYNQQYEKGLAMTAVAMALLAWVLSELLGYSGTSLISEAPNPSLDTARARELLAQQYDTLWWVLIILAIAAYMALWVYSVWDAYMTCKRMAREADELGIEM
;
A
#
# COMPACT_ATOMS: atom_id res chain seq x y z
N MET A 1 1.32 65.68 -4.92
CA MET A 1 1.78 64.29 -5.10
C MET A 1 2.91 64.29 -6.10
N ARG A 2 4.09 63.81 -5.71
CA ARG A 2 5.20 63.58 -6.65
C ARG A 2 4.82 62.42 -7.57
N ARG A 3 5.36 62.38 -8.79
CA ARG A 3 5.20 61.23 -9.70
C ARG A 3 5.57 59.89 -9.03
N ASP A 4 6.48 59.95 -8.06
CA ASP A 4 6.94 58.80 -7.26
C ASP A 4 5.82 58.23 -6.35
N ASP A 5 4.87 59.06 -5.90
CA ASP A 5 3.75 58.63 -5.06
C ASP A 5 2.67 57.87 -5.87
N ALA A 6 2.52 58.21 -7.16
CA ALA A 6 1.50 57.60 -8.04
C ALA A 6 1.91 56.18 -8.49
N GLY A 7 3.19 55.96 -8.82
CA GLY A 7 3.69 54.63 -9.18
C GLY A 7 3.62 53.65 -8.01
N ALA A 8 3.92 54.11 -6.79
CA ALA A 8 3.81 53.29 -5.58
C ALA A 8 2.36 52.90 -5.26
N LEU A 9 1.40 53.77 -5.51
CA LEU A 9 -0.03 53.47 -5.34
C LEU A 9 -0.51 52.43 -6.36
N GLU A 10 -0.12 52.55 -7.63
CA GLU A 10 -0.47 51.57 -8.68
C GLU A 10 0.11 50.18 -8.40
N GLU A 11 1.35 50.10 -7.91
CA GLU A 11 1.98 48.83 -7.55
C GLU A 11 1.30 48.18 -6.33
N MET A 12 0.91 48.99 -5.35
CA MET A 12 0.19 48.53 -4.16
C MET A 12 -1.23 48.04 -4.50
N GLU A 13 -1.93 48.74 -5.39
CA GLU A 13 -3.24 48.33 -5.90
C GLU A 13 -3.17 47.01 -6.69
N ARG A 14 -2.16 46.85 -7.55
CA ARG A 14 -1.93 45.59 -8.28
C ARG A 14 -1.63 44.43 -7.34
N GLY A 15 -0.78 44.63 -6.33
CA GLY A 15 -0.49 43.60 -5.32
C GLY A 15 -1.73 43.19 -4.54
N HIS A 16 -2.57 44.16 -4.15
CA HIS A 16 -3.84 43.88 -3.48
C HIS A 16 -4.80 43.11 -4.40
N GLN A 17 -4.96 43.54 -5.66
CA GLN A 17 -5.81 42.87 -6.64
C GLN A 17 -5.36 41.43 -6.92
N LEU A 18 -4.05 41.20 -7.07
CA LEU A 18 -3.47 39.87 -7.23
C LEU A 18 -3.79 38.97 -6.04
N SER A 19 -3.57 39.46 -4.81
CA SER A 19 -3.84 38.68 -3.60
C SER A 19 -5.32 38.30 -3.46
N GLU A 20 -6.23 39.19 -3.88
CA GLU A 20 -7.66 38.93 -3.86
C GLU A 20 -8.07 37.91 -4.92
N LEU A 21 -7.52 38.00 -6.13
CA LEU A 21 -7.76 37.03 -7.19
C LEU A 21 -7.28 35.63 -6.77
N VAL A 22 -6.05 35.52 -6.26
CA VAL A 22 -5.51 34.25 -5.74
C VAL A 22 -6.42 33.65 -4.67
N ARG A 23 -6.90 34.47 -3.73
CA ARG A 23 -7.82 34.05 -2.68
C ARG A 23 -9.14 33.53 -3.24
N ARG A 24 -9.72 34.21 -4.23
CA ARG A 24 -10.96 33.77 -4.90
C ARG A 24 -10.77 32.48 -5.67
N THR A 25 -9.65 32.33 -6.38
CA THR A 25 -9.32 31.10 -7.11
C THR A 25 -9.24 29.91 -6.16
N ARG A 26 -8.48 30.03 -5.07
CA ARG A 26 -8.37 28.96 -4.05
C ARG A 26 -9.71 28.62 -3.43
N ARG A 27 -10.58 29.63 -3.19
CA ARG A 27 -11.92 29.40 -2.67
C ARG A 27 -12.83 28.69 -3.69
N ALA A 28 -12.70 28.98 -4.98
CA ALA A 28 -13.45 28.27 -6.01
C ALA A 28 -13.01 26.81 -6.11
N LEU A 29 -11.71 26.53 -5.98
CA LEU A 29 -11.17 25.17 -5.91
C LEU A 29 -11.70 24.42 -4.70
N SER A 30 -11.73 25.04 -3.50
CA SER A 30 -12.27 24.38 -2.30
C SER A 30 -13.77 24.11 -2.36
N MET A 31 -14.52 24.86 -3.18
CA MET A 31 -15.94 24.61 -3.45
C MET A 31 -16.18 23.62 -4.60
N ASN A 32 -15.13 22.96 -5.11
CA ASN A 32 -15.21 22.06 -6.26
C ASN A 32 -15.82 22.72 -7.51
N ARG A 33 -15.45 23.97 -7.78
CA ARG A 33 -15.88 24.74 -8.98
C ARG A 33 -14.68 25.01 -9.89
N PRO A 34 -14.12 23.98 -10.55
CA PRO A 34 -12.90 24.10 -11.32
C PRO A 34 -13.00 25.07 -12.50
N ASP A 35 -14.14 25.14 -13.18
CA ASP A 35 -14.31 26.04 -14.34
C ASP A 35 -14.30 27.52 -13.94
N GLN A 36 -14.84 27.83 -12.77
CA GLN A 36 -14.77 29.17 -12.19
C GLN A 36 -13.33 29.48 -11.75
N ALA A 37 -12.66 28.51 -11.11
CA ALA A 37 -11.27 28.64 -10.71
C ALA A 37 -10.35 28.87 -11.92
N GLN A 38 -10.61 28.20 -13.05
CA GLN A 38 -9.85 28.36 -14.28
C GLN A 38 -9.90 29.80 -14.82
N LYS A 39 -11.08 30.41 -14.83
CA LYS A 39 -11.25 31.81 -15.25
C LYS A 39 -10.47 32.77 -14.34
N LEU A 40 -10.60 32.58 -13.03
CA LEU A 40 -9.91 33.41 -12.04
C LEU A 40 -8.39 33.21 -12.08
N ALA A 41 -7.92 31.98 -12.32
CA ALA A 41 -6.50 31.67 -12.50
C ALA A 41 -5.94 32.34 -13.77
N ALA A 42 -6.71 32.41 -14.86
CA ALA A 42 -6.30 33.13 -16.07
C ALA A 42 -6.12 34.63 -15.80
N GLU A 43 -7.01 35.25 -15.03
CA GLU A 43 -6.85 36.65 -14.59
C GLU A 43 -5.58 36.86 -13.73
N VAL A 44 -5.23 35.88 -12.88
CA VAL A 44 -3.97 35.91 -12.11
C VAL A 44 -2.75 35.87 -13.04
N VAL A 45 -2.78 35.03 -14.06
CA VAL A 45 -1.69 34.90 -15.05
C VAL A 45 -1.52 36.18 -15.88
N GLU A 46 -2.62 36.86 -16.22
CA GLU A 46 -2.56 38.15 -16.92
C GLU A 46 -1.91 39.25 -16.07
N LEU A 47 -2.19 39.25 -14.76
CA LEU A 47 -1.69 40.27 -13.85
C LEU A 47 -0.25 40.01 -13.39
N ALA A 48 0.15 38.74 -13.28
CA ALA A 48 1.46 38.30 -12.81
C ALA A 48 1.96 37.08 -13.60
N PRO A 49 2.34 37.27 -14.88
CA PRO A 49 2.84 36.18 -15.71
C PRO A 49 4.15 35.62 -15.16
N ASP A 50 4.41 34.33 -15.41
CA ASP A 50 5.64 33.62 -15.04
C ASP A 50 6.01 33.73 -13.54
N THR A 51 5.01 33.76 -12.68
CA THR A 51 5.21 33.67 -11.23
C THR A 51 4.89 32.26 -10.71
N THR A 52 5.61 31.83 -9.67
CA THR A 52 5.35 30.55 -8.99
C THR A 52 3.89 30.41 -8.57
N THR A 53 3.29 31.51 -8.10
CA THR A 53 1.87 31.53 -7.68
C THR A 53 0.91 31.28 -8.84
N ALA A 54 1.17 31.85 -10.01
CA ALA A 54 0.33 31.66 -11.19
C ALA A 54 0.42 30.21 -11.72
N GLU A 55 1.64 29.68 -11.84
CA GLU A 55 1.87 28.29 -12.27
C GLU A 55 1.27 27.29 -11.28
N GLU A 56 1.39 27.51 -9.97
CA GLU A 56 0.74 26.66 -8.96
C GLU A 56 -0.79 26.66 -9.07
N LEU A 57 -1.41 27.82 -9.30
CA LEU A 57 -2.87 27.90 -9.42
C LEU A 57 -3.37 27.19 -10.68
N LEU A 58 -2.65 27.30 -11.81
CA LEU A 58 -2.96 26.53 -13.02
C LEU A 58 -2.82 25.03 -12.78
N GLY A 59 -1.77 24.61 -12.07
CA GLY A 59 -1.58 23.22 -11.66
C GLY A 59 -2.71 22.72 -10.77
N ASP A 60 -3.11 23.48 -9.76
CA ASP A 60 -4.21 23.13 -8.85
C ASP A 60 -5.56 23.02 -9.60
N VAL A 61 -5.82 23.93 -10.54
CA VAL A 61 -6.99 23.87 -11.42
C VAL A 61 -6.97 22.61 -12.30
N ALA A 62 -5.83 22.30 -12.90
CA ALA A 62 -5.66 21.10 -13.72
C ALA A 62 -5.84 19.80 -12.89
N MET A 63 -5.36 19.79 -11.64
CA MET A 63 -5.60 18.69 -10.69
C MET A 63 -7.10 18.51 -10.42
N ALA A 64 -7.82 19.61 -10.13
CA ALA A 64 -9.25 19.58 -9.87
C ALA A 64 -10.07 19.14 -11.10
N GLN A 65 -9.57 19.38 -12.31
CA GLN A 65 -10.20 18.96 -13.57
C GLN A 65 -9.76 17.56 -14.04
N GLY A 66 -8.96 16.84 -13.25
CA GLY A 66 -8.47 15.51 -13.60
C GLY A 66 -7.41 15.48 -14.70
N ARG A 67 -6.89 16.63 -15.12
CA ARG A 67 -5.87 16.75 -16.17
C ARG A 67 -4.47 16.68 -15.57
N PHE A 68 -4.15 15.52 -14.99
CA PHE A 68 -2.95 15.33 -14.17
C PHE A 68 -1.62 15.56 -14.91
N VAL A 69 -1.56 15.27 -16.22
CA VAL A 69 -0.36 15.51 -17.05
C VAL A 69 -0.11 17.01 -17.22
N GLU A 70 -1.18 17.79 -17.41
CA GLU A 70 -1.09 19.24 -17.50
C GLU A 70 -0.70 19.85 -16.15
N ALA A 71 -1.29 19.35 -15.06
CA ALA A 71 -0.93 19.76 -13.71
C ALA A 71 0.56 19.55 -13.41
N ARG A 72 1.10 18.38 -13.79
CA ARG A 72 2.53 18.07 -13.64
C ARG A 72 3.40 19.13 -14.30
N ARG A 73 3.09 19.50 -15.55
CA ARG A 73 3.87 20.50 -16.30
C ARG A 73 3.85 21.87 -15.61
N HIS A 74 2.72 22.28 -15.05
CA HIS A 74 2.61 23.55 -14.33
C HIS A 74 3.42 23.55 -13.03
N PHE A 75 3.40 22.45 -12.27
CA PHE A 75 4.23 22.34 -11.06
C PHE A 75 5.73 22.24 -11.38
N GLU A 76 6.11 21.59 -12.49
CA GLU A 76 7.50 21.60 -12.99
C GLU A 76 7.96 23.03 -13.29
N ARG A 77 7.14 23.84 -13.98
CA ARG A 77 7.45 25.26 -14.25
C ARG A 77 7.51 26.10 -12.96
N ALA A 78 6.63 25.84 -11.99
CA ALA A 78 6.71 26.50 -10.69
C ALA A 78 8.05 26.23 -9.98
N LEU A 79 8.59 25.00 -10.09
CA LEU A 79 9.90 24.62 -9.55
C LEU A 79 11.08 25.14 -10.41
N GLU A 80 10.89 25.37 -11.71
CA GLU A 80 11.88 26.06 -12.54
C GLU A 80 12.05 27.53 -12.11
N ILE A 81 10.95 28.20 -11.73
CA ILE A 81 10.95 29.59 -11.26
C ILE A 81 11.49 29.66 -9.81
N GLU A 82 11.00 28.78 -8.93
CA GLU A 82 11.41 28.70 -7.53
C GLU A 82 11.84 27.28 -7.17
N PRO A 83 13.14 26.96 -7.32
CA PRO A 83 13.66 25.61 -7.08
C PRO A 83 13.51 25.11 -5.64
N ILE A 84 13.32 26.02 -4.68
CA ILE A 84 13.15 25.70 -3.25
C ILE A 84 11.71 26.01 -2.85
N ASN A 85 10.75 25.30 -3.44
CA ASN A 85 9.34 25.39 -3.09
C ASN A 85 8.78 24.00 -2.73
N ALA A 86 8.67 23.76 -1.42
CA ALA A 86 8.16 22.50 -0.88
C ALA A 86 6.70 22.23 -1.24
N ASP A 87 5.88 23.27 -1.42
CA ASP A 87 4.48 23.11 -1.80
C ASP A 87 4.35 22.67 -3.26
N ALA A 88 5.10 23.27 -4.18
CA ALA A 88 5.15 22.86 -5.58
C ALA A 88 5.71 21.44 -5.75
N GLU A 89 6.75 21.07 -4.99
CA GLU A 89 7.31 19.71 -5.00
C GLU A 89 6.28 18.67 -4.51
N ARG A 90 5.59 18.96 -3.41
CA ARG A 90 4.52 18.09 -2.88
C ARG A 90 3.39 17.91 -3.90
N LYS A 91 2.95 19.01 -4.53
CA LYS A 91 1.89 18.99 -5.55
C LYS A 91 2.32 18.23 -6.82
N LEU A 92 3.58 18.36 -7.24
CA LEU A 92 4.15 17.57 -8.33
C LEU A 92 4.11 16.07 -8.01
N GLY A 93 4.51 15.68 -6.80
CA GLY A 93 4.41 14.31 -6.32
C GLY A 93 2.98 13.76 -6.38
N GLU A 94 2.00 14.56 -5.95
CA GLU A 94 0.58 14.19 -6.03
C GLU A 94 0.13 14.00 -7.48
N ALA A 95 0.49 14.91 -8.39
CA ALA A 95 0.16 14.80 -9.81
C ALA A 95 0.74 13.53 -10.44
N VAL A 96 2.00 13.18 -10.13
CA VAL A 96 2.65 11.96 -10.62
C VAL A 96 1.96 10.69 -10.11
N LEU A 97 1.56 10.65 -8.83
CA LEU A 97 0.81 9.52 -8.28
C LEU A 97 -0.55 9.34 -8.96
N ARG A 98 -1.25 10.44 -9.24
CA ARG A 98 -2.54 10.41 -9.96
C ARG A 98 -2.39 9.94 -11.41
N ILE A 99 -1.31 10.32 -12.10
CA ILE A 99 -0.99 9.81 -13.46
C ILE A 99 -0.78 8.30 -13.41
N GLY A 100 0.07 7.80 -12.50
CA GLY A 100 0.32 6.37 -12.36
C GLY A 100 -0.94 5.55 -12.02
N GLY A 101 -1.80 6.10 -11.15
CA GLY A 101 -3.10 5.50 -10.84
C GLY A 101 -4.05 5.45 -12.04
N SER A 102 -4.09 6.51 -12.85
CA SER A 102 -4.98 6.61 -14.02
C SER A 102 -4.57 5.64 -15.14
N VAL A 103 -3.26 5.46 -15.36
CA VAL A 103 -2.75 4.49 -16.34
C VAL A 103 -3.09 3.06 -15.91
N ARG A 104 -2.85 2.72 -14.64
CA ARG A 104 -3.17 1.40 -14.10
C ARG A 104 -4.67 1.11 -14.13
N LEU A 105 -5.50 2.12 -13.88
CA LEU A 105 -6.95 2.00 -13.97
C LEU A 105 -7.39 1.73 -15.41
N LYS A 106 -6.80 2.43 -16.39
CA LYS A 106 -7.08 2.22 -17.82
C LYS A 106 -6.70 0.82 -18.28
N GLU A 107 -5.50 0.36 -17.92
CA GLU A 107 -5.04 -1.01 -18.22
C GLU A 107 -6.01 -2.07 -17.63
N ARG A 108 -6.43 -1.89 -16.37
CA ARG A 108 -7.40 -2.80 -15.74
C ARG A 108 -8.79 -2.75 -16.38
N MET A 109 -9.24 -1.58 -16.82
CA MET A 109 -10.52 -1.47 -17.52
C MET A 109 -10.46 -2.09 -18.91
N GLU A 110 -9.33 -1.95 -19.63
CA GLU A 110 -9.12 -2.60 -20.92
C GLU A 110 -9.11 -4.13 -20.78
N GLU A 111 -8.38 -4.66 -19.80
CA GLU A 111 -8.35 -6.09 -19.48
C GLU A 111 -9.74 -6.63 -19.06
N ALA A 112 -10.51 -5.86 -18.28
CA ALA A 112 -11.87 -6.24 -17.87
C ALA A 112 -12.88 -6.23 -19.03
N VAL A 113 -12.71 -5.34 -20.01
CA VAL A 113 -13.52 -5.30 -21.23
C VAL A 113 -13.15 -6.44 -22.17
N GLU A 114 -11.86 -6.79 -22.26
CA GLU A 114 -11.36 -7.85 -23.14
C GLU A 114 -11.69 -9.26 -22.61
N ASN A 115 -11.70 -9.47 -21.29
CA ASN A 115 -12.06 -10.75 -20.67
C ASN A 115 -13.13 -10.63 -19.54
N PRO A 116 -14.42 -10.47 -19.89
CA PRO A 116 -15.50 -10.32 -18.90
C PRO A 116 -15.71 -11.55 -18.01
N GLU A 117 -15.50 -12.77 -18.54
CA GLU A 117 -15.63 -14.01 -17.78
C GLU A 117 -14.46 -14.27 -16.82
N GLU A 118 -13.26 -13.77 -17.14
CA GLU A 118 -12.09 -13.86 -16.28
C GLU A 118 -12.21 -12.88 -15.10
N TYR A 119 -12.79 -11.70 -15.35
CA TYR A 119 -13.12 -10.71 -14.33
C TYR A 119 -14.13 -11.27 -13.30
N SER A 120 -15.16 -11.97 -13.76
CA SER A 120 -16.17 -12.67 -12.93
C SER A 120 -15.57 -13.80 -12.06
N ARG A 121 -14.53 -14.50 -12.55
CA ARG A 121 -13.85 -15.57 -11.80
C ARG A 121 -12.97 -15.05 -10.66
N PHE A 122 -12.59 -13.77 -10.69
CA PHE A 122 -11.74 -13.11 -9.70
C PHE A 122 -12.52 -12.35 -8.61
N ARG A 123 -13.78 -12.72 -8.38
CA ARG A 123 -14.61 -12.28 -7.25
C ARG A 123 -14.00 -12.73 -5.90
N ARG A 124 -12.93 -12.07 -5.47
CA ARG A 124 -12.14 -12.46 -4.28
C ARG A 124 -12.91 -12.06 -3.04
N THR A 125 -13.34 -13.05 -2.26
CA THR A 125 -14.03 -12.78 -1.00
C THR A 125 -13.09 -12.96 0.19
N PRO A 126 -13.12 -12.06 1.19
CA PRO A 126 -12.27 -12.16 2.37
C PRO A 126 -12.42 -13.50 3.11
N LEU A 127 -13.63 -14.06 3.09
CA LEU A 127 -13.91 -15.36 3.70
C LEU A 127 -13.19 -16.50 2.97
N VAL A 128 -13.15 -16.47 1.64
CA VAL A 128 -12.42 -17.47 0.85
C VAL A 128 -10.91 -17.31 1.05
N ALA A 129 -10.40 -16.09 1.14
CA ALA A 129 -8.99 -15.85 1.48
C ALA A 129 -8.62 -16.46 2.84
N ALA A 130 -9.47 -16.28 3.86
CA ALA A 130 -9.29 -16.91 5.17
C ALA A 130 -9.40 -18.45 5.11
N ALA A 131 -10.32 -18.98 4.29
CA ALA A 131 -10.47 -20.42 4.08
C ALA A 131 -9.25 -21.05 3.38
N TYR A 132 -8.61 -20.32 2.45
CA TYR A 132 -7.35 -20.79 1.84
C TYR A 132 -6.18 -20.76 2.83
N SER A 133 -6.20 -19.91 3.86
CA SER A 133 -5.18 -19.87 4.93
C SER A 133 -5.21 -21.05 5.91
N VAL A 134 -5.85 -22.19 5.55
CA VAL A 134 -5.68 -23.46 6.28
C VAL A 134 -4.20 -23.83 6.40
N VAL A 135 -3.42 -23.55 5.35
CA VAL A 135 -1.96 -23.57 5.39
C VAL A 135 -1.45 -22.12 5.47
N PRO A 136 -0.56 -21.79 6.43
CA PRO A 136 0.03 -20.45 6.49
C PRO A 136 0.62 -20.04 5.14
N GLY A 137 0.26 -18.86 4.64
CA GLY A 137 0.72 -18.29 3.37
C GLY A 137 -0.22 -18.50 2.18
N PHE A 138 -1.15 -19.46 2.23
CA PHE A 138 -2.03 -19.76 1.09
C PHE A 138 -3.10 -18.68 0.84
N GLY A 139 -3.60 -18.00 1.89
CA GLY A 139 -4.47 -16.84 1.69
C GLY A 139 -3.76 -15.67 1.01
N GLN A 140 -2.46 -15.50 1.24
CA GLN A 140 -1.64 -14.52 0.54
C GLN A 140 -1.45 -14.90 -0.93
N LEU A 141 -1.26 -16.20 -1.24
CA LEU A 141 -1.23 -16.70 -2.62
C LEU A 141 -2.57 -16.46 -3.34
N TYR A 142 -3.69 -16.69 -2.66
CA TYR A 142 -5.03 -16.36 -3.17
C TYR A 142 -5.17 -14.86 -3.49
N ASN A 143 -4.60 -14.00 -2.65
CA ASN A 143 -4.53 -12.56 -2.86
C ASN A 143 -3.46 -12.12 -3.89
N GLN A 144 -2.79 -13.06 -4.58
CA GLN A 144 -1.66 -12.83 -5.51
C GLN A 144 -0.44 -12.13 -4.89
N GLN A 145 -0.29 -12.20 -3.57
CA GLN A 145 0.91 -11.74 -2.87
C GLN A 145 1.93 -12.87 -2.81
N TYR A 146 2.47 -13.25 -3.97
CA TYR A 146 3.32 -14.44 -4.12
C TYR A 146 4.55 -14.42 -3.22
N GLU A 147 5.26 -13.29 -3.13
CA GLU A 147 6.46 -13.16 -2.31
C GLU A 147 6.18 -13.45 -0.83
N LYS A 148 5.12 -12.82 -0.28
CA LYS A 148 4.71 -13.02 1.11
C LYS A 148 4.18 -14.43 1.34
N GLY A 149 3.30 -14.91 0.45
CA GLY A 149 2.69 -16.23 0.57
C GLY A 149 3.71 -17.36 0.55
N LEU A 150 4.66 -17.32 -0.39
CA LEU A 150 5.74 -18.30 -0.49
C LEU A 150 6.67 -18.25 0.73
N ALA A 151 7.06 -17.05 1.18
CA ALA A 151 7.90 -16.90 2.37
C ALA A 151 7.23 -17.48 3.62
N MET A 152 5.95 -17.15 3.87
CA MET A 152 5.20 -17.66 5.01
C MET A 152 5.01 -19.17 4.96
N THR A 153 4.70 -19.71 3.77
CA THR A 153 4.55 -21.16 3.56
C THR A 153 5.87 -21.88 3.84
N ALA A 154 6.99 -21.34 3.34
CA ALA A 154 8.31 -21.94 3.54
C ALA A 154 8.69 -21.97 5.03
N VAL A 155 8.48 -20.87 5.76
CA VAL A 155 8.74 -20.81 7.21
C VAL A 155 7.85 -21.78 7.97
N ALA A 156 6.56 -21.83 7.65
CA ALA A 156 5.62 -22.76 8.28
C ALA A 156 6.00 -24.22 8.04
N MET A 157 6.37 -24.58 6.80
CA MET A 157 6.82 -25.92 6.45
C MET A 157 8.12 -26.31 7.16
N ALA A 158 9.08 -25.37 7.27
CA ALA A 158 10.32 -25.61 7.99
C ALA A 158 10.08 -25.86 9.49
N LEU A 159 9.25 -25.03 10.13
CA LEU A 159 8.87 -25.20 11.54
C LEU A 159 8.12 -26.52 11.76
N LEU A 160 7.16 -26.84 10.89
CA LEU A 160 6.40 -28.08 10.98
C LEU A 160 7.29 -29.31 10.80
N ALA A 161 8.17 -29.30 9.78
CA ALA A 161 9.11 -30.39 9.52
C ALA A 161 10.08 -30.60 10.69
N TRP A 162 10.59 -29.51 11.27
CA TRP A 162 11.46 -29.58 12.43
C TRP A 162 10.74 -30.17 13.64
N VAL A 163 9.56 -29.65 14.01
CA VAL A 163 8.77 -30.19 15.13
C VAL A 163 8.39 -31.65 14.92
N LEU A 164 7.96 -32.04 13.72
CA LEU A 164 7.63 -33.43 13.41
C LEU A 164 8.84 -34.35 13.51
N SER A 165 10.01 -33.91 13.05
CA SER A 165 11.27 -34.65 13.19
C SER A 165 11.58 -34.94 14.66
N GLU A 166 11.46 -33.93 15.53
CA GLU A 166 11.71 -34.09 16.97
C GLU A 166 10.68 -35.00 17.64
N LEU A 167 9.38 -34.84 17.34
CA LEU A 167 8.31 -35.66 17.93
C LEU A 167 8.38 -37.12 17.49
N LEU A 168 8.68 -37.38 16.20
CA LEU A 168 8.88 -38.74 15.69
C LEU A 168 10.14 -39.37 16.30
N GLY A 169 11.21 -38.58 16.46
CA GLY A 169 12.43 -39.01 17.15
C GLY A 169 12.16 -39.43 18.60
N TYR A 170 11.41 -38.62 19.35
CA TYR A 170 11.01 -38.93 20.71
C TYR A 170 10.11 -40.17 20.78
N SER A 171 9.10 -40.26 19.91
CA SER A 171 8.19 -41.42 19.88
C SER A 171 8.92 -42.71 19.52
N GLY A 172 9.83 -42.68 18.56
CA GLY A 172 10.62 -43.86 18.18
C GLY A 172 11.56 -44.33 19.30
N THR A 173 12.28 -43.40 19.92
CA THR A 173 13.23 -43.71 21.01
C THR A 173 12.52 -44.16 22.29
N SER A 174 11.38 -43.57 22.64
CA SER A 174 10.54 -43.98 23.79
C SER A 174 9.99 -45.41 23.62
N LEU A 175 9.45 -45.74 22.45
CA LEU A 175 8.98 -47.10 22.13
C LEU A 175 10.09 -48.16 22.31
N ILE A 176 11.31 -47.85 21.88
CA ILE A 176 12.47 -48.74 22.07
C ILE A 176 12.83 -48.85 23.55
N SER A 177 12.82 -47.74 24.28
CA SER A 177 13.23 -47.68 25.70
C SER A 177 12.31 -48.45 26.66
N GLU A 178 11.06 -48.64 26.27
CA GLU A 178 10.01 -49.36 27.00
C GLU A 178 9.81 -50.80 26.50
N ALA A 179 10.47 -51.19 25.42
CA ALA A 179 10.28 -52.50 24.82
C ALA A 179 10.77 -53.62 25.76
N PRO A 180 9.96 -54.68 26.02
CA PRO A 180 10.37 -55.82 26.84
C PRO A 180 11.33 -56.79 26.11
N ASN A 181 11.86 -56.39 24.95
CA ASN A 181 12.63 -57.27 24.07
C ASN A 181 14.14 -57.19 24.37
N PRO A 182 14.80 -58.30 24.74
CA PRO A 182 16.23 -58.32 25.04
C PRO A 182 17.16 -58.08 23.83
N SER A 183 16.65 -58.13 22.60
CA SER A 183 17.45 -57.82 21.40
C SER A 183 17.62 -56.33 21.12
N LEU A 184 16.88 -55.47 21.83
CA LEU A 184 16.94 -54.01 21.67
C LEU A 184 17.82 -53.42 22.78
N ASP A 185 18.65 -52.44 22.43
CA ASP A 185 19.48 -51.71 23.40
C ASP A 185 18.65 -50.65 24.14
N THR A 186 17.80 -51.12 25.06
CA THR A 186 16.86 -50.26 25.80
C THR A 186 17.56 -49.29 26.75
N ALA A 187 18.72 -49.67 27.29
CA ALA A 187 19.51 -48.84 28.20
C ALA A 187 20.07 -47.61 27.49
N ARG A 188 20.68 -47.83 26.31
CA ARG A 188 21.17 -46.72 25.47
C ARG A 188 20.04 -45.82 24.97
N ALA A 189 18.87 -46.37 24.65
CA ALA A 189 17.71 -45.58 24.26
C ALA A 189 17.24 -44.64 25.39
N ARG A 190 17.23 -45.10 26.64
CA ARG A 190 16.90 -44.26 27.82
C ARG A 190 17.93 -43.16 28.06
N GLU A 191 19.21 -43.46 27.87
CA GLU A 191 20.29 -42.47 28.00
C GLU A 191 20.16 -41.37 26.94
N LEU A 192 19.92 -41.74 25.68
CA LEU A 192 19.69 -40.78 24.60
C LEU A 192 18.45 -39.91 24.85
N LEU A 193 17.36 -40.49 25.34
CA LEU A 193 16.16 -39.74 25.73
C LEU A 193 16.47 -38.69 26.80
N ALA A 194 17.18 -39.09 27.86
CA ALA A 194 17.52 -38.22 28.97
C ALA A 194 18.52 -37.11 28.60
N GLN A 195 19.42 -37.37 27.65
CA GLN A 195 20.39 -36.38 27.17
C GLN A 195 19.80 -35.43 26.13
N GLN A 196 18.98 -35.95 25.21
CA GLN A 196 18.49 -35.19 24.06
C GLN A 196 17.18 -34.44 24.34
N TYR A 197 16.26 -35.01 25.13
CA TYR A 197 14.93 -34.44 25.39
C TYR A 197 14.79 -33.97 26.84
N ASP A 198 15.71 -33.10 27.26
CA ASP A 198 15.64 -32.45 28.55
C ASP A 198 14.53 -31.37 28.60
N THR A 199 14.34 -30.75 29.77
CA THR A 199 13.32 -29.71 29.95
C THR A 199 13.50 -28.53 28.98
N LEU A 200 14.74 -28.15 28.70
CA LEU A 200 15.04 -27.03 27.79
C LEU A 200 14.66 -27.40 26.35
N TRP A 201 14.93 -28.63 25.92
CA TRP A 201 14.55 -29.10 24.59
C TRP A 201 13.03 -29.09 24.38
N TRP A 202 12.26 -29.53 25.38
CA TRP A 202 10.79 -29.45 25.33
C TRP A 202 10.29 -28.01 25.28
N VAL A 203 10.92 -27.08 25.99
CA VAL A 203 10.59 -25.65 25.89
C VAL A 203 10.81 -25.14 24.46
N LEU A 204 11.89 -25.54 23.78
CA LEU A 204 12.13 -25.16 22.39
C LEU A 204 11.06 -25.71 21.43
N ILE A 205 10.64 -26.96 21.61
CA ILE A 205 9.55 -27.57 20.82
C ILE A 205 8.24 -26.80 21.04
N ILE A 206 7.90 -26.49 22.29
CA ILE A 206 6.69 -25.72 22.64
C ILE A 206 6.75 -24.31 22.04
N LEU A 207 7.90 -23.64 22.12
CA LEU A 207 8.09 -22.31 21.53
C LEU A 207 7.96 -22.35 20.00
N ALA A 208 8.46 -23.38 19.34
CA ALA A 208 8.31 -23.54 17.89
C ALA A 208 6.84 -23.80 17.48
N ILE A 209 6.11 -24.61 18.24
CA ILE A 209 4.66 -24.80 18.04
C ILE A 209 3.91 -23.49 18.25
N ALA A 210 4.24 -22.73 19.30
CA ALA A 210 3.64 -21.42 19.56
C ALA A 210 3.94 -20.42 18.43
N ALA A 211 5.18 -20.41 17.92
CA ALA A 211 5.58 -19.58 16.78
C ALA A 211 4.83 -19.98 15.50
N TYR A 212 4.67 -21.27 15.23
CA TYR A 212 3.87 -21.77 14.11
C TYR A 212 2.41 -21.31 14.23
N MET A 213 1.80 -21.45 15.42
CA MET A 213 0.42 -21.01 15.66
C MET A 213 0.26 -19.50 15.52
N ALA A 214 1.20 -18.71 16.03
CA ALA A 214 1.19 -17.26 15.87
C ALA A 214 1.30 -16.86 14.39
N LEU A 215 2.19 -17.51 13.63
CA LEU A 215 2.33 -17.32 12.19
C LEU A 215 1.03 -17.67 11.45
N TRP A 216 0.37 -18.76 11.84
CA TRP A 216 -0.90 -19.18 11.25
C TRP A 216 -2.02 -18.15 11.49
N VAL A 217 -2.21 -17.72 12.75
CA VAL A 217 -3.20 -16.69 13.10
C VAL A 217 -2.93 -15.39 12.36
N TYR A 218 -1.66 -14.98 12.31
CA TYR A 218 -1.25 -13.80 11.55
C TYR A 218 -1.56 -13.94 10.06
N SER A 219 -1.25 -15.10 9.46
CA SER A 219 -1.54 -15.37 8.04
C SER A 219 -3.01 -15.26 7.70
N VAL A 220 -3.89 -15.83 8.54
CA VAL A 220 -5.35 -15.77 8.35
C VAL A 220 -5.83 -14.31 8.44
N TRP A 221 -5.40 -13.59 9.48
CA TRP A 221 -5.82 -12.20 9.70
C TRP A 221 -5.33 -11.27 8.58
N ASP A 222 -4.05 -11.37 8.21
CA ASP A 222 -3.44 -10.55 7.16
C ASP A 222 -4.07 -10.81 5.78
N ALA A 223 -4.34 -12.08 5.44
CA ALA A 223 -5.01 -12.44 4.20
C ALA A 223 -6.44 -11.88 4.14
N TYR A 224 -7.20 -11.98 5.24
CA TYR A 224 -8.54 -11.43 5.35
C TYR A 224 -8.55 -9.90 5.21
N MET A 225 -7.70 -9.21 5.99
CA MET A 225 -7.66 -7.75 6.00
C MET A 225 -7.19 -7.19 4.65
N THR A 226 -6.21 -7.84 4.03
CA THR A 226 -5.75 -7.49 2.68
C THR A 226 -6.88 -7.59 1.67
N CYS A 227 -7.60 -8.71 1.64
CA CYS A 227 -8.70 -8.91 0.71
C CYS A 227 -9.84 -7.89 0.96
N LYS A 228 -10.16 -7.62 2.23
CA LYS A 228 -11.16 -6.60 2.61
C LYS A 228 -10.77 -5.19 2.17
N ARG A 229 -9.48 -4.84 2.23
CA ARG A 229 -8.98 -3.55 1.74
C ARG A 229 -9.10 -3.47 0.21
N MET A 230 -8.68 -4.52 -0.50
CA MET A 230 -8.82 -4.59 -1.95
C MET A 230 -10.28 -4.48 -2.39
N ALA A 231 -11.21 -5.06 -1.62
CA ALA A 231 -12.64 -4.94 -1.88
C ALA A 231 -13.16 -3.50 -1.81
N ARG A 232 -12.80 -2.78 -0.75
CA ARG A 232 -13.20 -1.37 -0.60
C ARG A 232 -12.62 -0.49 -1.71
N GLU A 233 -11.37 -0.70 -2.08
CA GLU A 233 -10.72 0.07 -3.16
C GLU A 233 -11.41 -0.15 -4.51
N ALA A 234 -11.91 -1.35 -4.79
CA ALA A 234 -12.63 -1.63 -6.03
C ALA A 234 -14.05 -1.07 -6.02
N ASP A 235 -14.77 -1.12 -4.88
CA ASP A 235 -16.06 -0.44 -4.71
C ASP A 235 -15.95 1.08 -4.94
N GLU A 236 -14.89 1.72 -4.43
CA GLU A 236 -14.61 3.15 -4.63
C GLU A 236 -14.34 3.50 -6.12
N LEU A 237 -13.85 2.54 -6.90
CA LEU A 237 -13.59 2.69 -8.33
C LEU A 237 -14.81 2.31 -9.20
N GLY A 238 -15.94 1.91 -8.60
CA GLY A 238 -17.15 1.50 -9.31
C GLY A 238 -17.00 0.19 -10.08
N ILE A 239 -16.03 -0.64 -9.69
CA ILE A 239 -15.80 -1.94 -10.32
C ILE A 239 -16.38 -3.02 -9.38
N GLU A 240 -17.47 -3.67 -9.79
CA GLU A 240 -18.15 -4.67 -8.95
C GLU A 240 -17.21 -5.85 -8.63
N MET A 241 -16.92 -6.01 -7.34
CA MET A 241 -16.08 -7.06 -6.75
C MET A 241 -16.75 -8.40 -6.54
#